data_AF-A0A8S3EXP4-F1
#
_entry.id   AF-A0A8S3EXP4-F1
#
_cell.length_a   1.000
_cell.length_b   1.000
_cell.length_c   1.000
_cell.angle_alpha   90.00
_cell.angle_beta   90.00
_cell.angle_gamma   90.00
#
_symmetry.space_group_name_H-M   'P 1'
#
loop_
_entity.id
_entity.type
_entity.pdbx_description
1 polymer ?
#
loop_
_entity_poly.entity_id
_entity_poly.type
_entity_poly.pdbx_seq_one_letter_code
_entity_poly.pdbx_strand_id
1 'polypeptide(L)'
;MFQDMKISDDLNVKFLEYLKSESKLCVQNQTMPNLVGLDFNIHANSWPISQLMNNTFVIPQPMEKPLRLFEEFYNKQYNGRKLFWIYNLSNGELRISILDRSYFVTMGTYQMAILLLFNQHQHLKLNEIEEATKINMKEIEKQILPLIENKFLISES
;
A
#
# COMPACT_ATOMS: atom_id res chain seq x y z
N MET A 1 15.38 -2.71 -17.13
CA MET A 1 15.65 -2.77 -15.68
C MET A 1 16.27 -1.49 -15.14
N PHE A 2 17.57 -1.23 -15.28
CA PHE A 2 18.18 -0.03 -14.66
C PHE A 2 17.62 1.30 -15.18
N GLN A 3 17.20 1.33 -16.44
CA GLN A 3 16.53 2.51 -17.01
C GLN A 3 15.15 2.74 -16.36
N ASP A 4 14.42 1.68 -16.03
CA ASP A 4 13.11 1.77 -15.38
C ASP A 4 13.26 2.31 -13.94
N MET A 5 14.31 1.90 -13.22
CA MET A 5 14.62 2.43 -11.88
C MET A 5 14.94 3.93 -11.94
N LYS A 6 15.82 4.36 -12.86
CA LYS A 6 16.14 5.79 -13.03
C LYS A 6 14.92 6.64 -13.39
N ILE A 7 14.02 6.10 -14.22
CA ILE A 7 12.78 6.78 -14.58
C ILE A 7 11.86 6.88 -13.36
N SER A 8 11.79 5.83 -12.55
CA SER A 8 10.97 5.81 -11.32
C SER A 8 11.46 6.86 -10.32
N ASP A 9 12.78 6.95 -10.09
CA ASP A 9 13.37 7.96 -9.21
C ASP A 9 13.03 9.39 -9.65
N ASP A 10 13.20 9.69 -10.95
CA ASP A 10 12.87 11.00 -11.52
C ASP A 10 11.36 11.32 -11.42
N LEU A 11 10.49 10.31 -11.62
CA LEU A 11 9.05 10.45 -11.46
C LEU A 11 8.64 10.71 -10.01
N ASN A 12 9.27 10.05 -9.05
CA ASN A 12 9.02 10.28 -7.63
C ASN A 12 9.37 11.72 -7.23
N VAL A 13 10.52 12.23 -7.69
CA VAL A 13 10.91 13.63 -7.44
C VAL A 13 9.87 14.60 -8.04
N LYS A 14 9.49 14.40 -9.30
CA LYS A 14 8.47 15.23 -9.98
C LYS A 14 7.10 15.14 -9.31
N PHE A 15 6.74 13.96 -8.82
CA PHE A 15 5.48 13.77 -8.09
C PHE A 15 5.48 14.55 -6.78
N LEU A 16 6.59 14.54 -6.02
CA LEU A 16 6.71 15.35 -4.81
C LEU A 16 6.62 16.85 -5.12
N GLU A 17 7.19 17.32 -6.22
CA GLU A 17 7.06 18.71 -6.68
C GLU A 17 5.62 19.05 -7.10
N TYR A 18 4.94 18.15 -7.80
CA TYR A 18 3.53 18.27 -8.14
C TYR A 18 2.64 18.40 -6.90
N LEU A 19 2.89 17.57 -5.90
CA LEU A 19 2.14 17.61 -4.66
C LEU A 19 2.36 18.92 -3.87
N LYS A 20 3.59 19.46 -3.90
CA LYS A 20 3.92 20.76 -3.29
C LYS A 20 3.27 21.92 -4.03
N SER A 21 3.37 21.94 -5.36
CA SER A 21 2.87 23.03 -6.21
C SER A 21 1.35 23.15 -6.19
N GLU A 22 0.62 22.04 -6.24
CA GLU A 22 -0.85 22.07 -6.18
C GLU A 22 -1.41 22.26 -4.76
N SER A 23 -0.58 22.55 -3.75
CA SER A 23 -0.97 22.59 -2.31
C SER A 23 -1.70 21.33 -1.82
N LYS A 24 -1.55 20.23 -2.56
CA LYS A 24 -2.07 18.90 -2.19
C LYS A 24 -1.28 18.32 -1.01
N LEU A 25 -0.05 18.80 -0.82
CA LEU A 25 0.76 18.72 0.40
C LEU A 25 0.58 19.97 1.28
N CYS A 26 -0.62 20.21 1.83
CA CYS A 26 -0.76 21.06 3.00
C CYS A 26 -0.72 20.19 4.27
N VAL A 27 0.45 20.28 4.93
CA VAL A 27 0.93 19.59 6.13
C VAL A 27 0.51 20.32 7.43
N GLN A 28 -0.52 21.15 7.42
CA GLN A 28 -1.03 21.76 8.64
C GLN A 28 -2.55 21.61 8.73
N ASN A 29 -2.95 20.63 9.54
CA ASN A 29 -4.20 20.55 10.29
C ASN A 29 -5.50 20.04 9.63
N GLN A 30 -5.47 19.32 8.49
CA GLN A 30 -6.60 18.43 8.13
C GLN A 30 -6.38 17.37 7.01
N THR A 31 -5.14 17.01 6.67
CA THR A 31 -4.89 16.12 5.51
C THR A 31 -3.87 15.03 5.80
N MET A 32 -4.33 13.78 5.78
CA MET A 32 -3.55 12.53 5.87
C MET A 32 -2.55 12.44 7.05
N PRO A 33 -3.02 12.47 8.31
CA PRO A 33 -2.14 12.43 9.48
C PRO A 33 -1.27 11.17 9.59
N ASN A 34 -1.59 10.11 8.84
CA ASN A 34 -1.01 8.78 9.01
C ASN A 34 -0.08 8.34 7.88
N LEU A 35 0.27 9.22 6.92
CA LEU A 35 1.17 8.88 5.81
C LEU A 35 2.44 9.73 5.83
N VAL A 36 3.58 9.06 5.95
CA VAL A 36 4.89 9.70 6.15
C VAL A 36 5.79 9.64 4.90
N GLY A 37 5.48 8.76 3.93
CA GLY A 37 6.26 8.66 2.69
C GLY A 37 5.56 7.83 1.61
N LEU A 38 5.91 8.08 0.35
CA LEU A 38 5.45 7.34 -0.82
C LEU A 38 6.61 7.19 -1.79
N ASP A 39 6.74 5.99 -2.35
CA ASP A 39 7.71 5.66 -3.39
C ASP A 39 7.01 4.76 -4.43
N PHE A 40 7.03 5.18 -5.69
CA PHE A 40 6.39 4.49 -6.79
C PHE A 40 7.41 3.99 -7.80
N ASN A 41 7.52 2.66 -7.90
CA ASN A 41 8.35 1.99 -8.89
C ASN A 41 7.51 1.63 -10.12
N ILE A 42 7.89 2.17 -11.28
CA ILE A 42 7.21 1.91 -12.55
C ILE A 42 8.05 0.99 -13.43
N HIS A 43 7.40 -0.05 -13.93
CA HIS A 43 8.00 -1.01 -14.85
C HIS A 43 7.30 -0.94 -16.21
N ALA A 44 8.07 -0.89 -17.29
CA ALA A 44 7.55 -1.10 -18.63
C ALA A 44 7.13 -2.57 -18.85
N ASN A 45 6.35 -2.88 -19.89
CA ASN A 45 5.86 -4.23 -20.21
C ASN A 45 6.95 -5.28 -20.51
N SER A 46 8.23 -4.95 -20.33
CA SER A 46 9.38 -5.84 -20.52
C SER A 46 9.63 -6.80 -19.35
N TRP A 47 8.79 -6.75 -18.31
CA TRP A 47 8.91 -7.55 -17.10
C TRP A 47 7.86 -8.67 -17.06
N PRO A 48 8.21 -9.92 -16.66
CA PRO A 48 7.25 -11.03 -16.53
C PRO A 48 6.37 -10.89 -15.26
N ILE A 49 5.91 -9.68 -14.97
CA ILE A 49 5.14 -9.32 -13.76
C ILE A 49 3.63 -9.22 -14.08
N SER A 50 3.25 -9.25 -15.36
CA SER A 50 1.84 -9.13 -15.79
C SER A 50 0.92 -10.22 -15.22
N GLN A 51 1.46 -11.39 -14.86
CA GLN A 51 0.70 -12.49 -14.24
C GLN A 51 0.37 -12.23 -12.76
N LEU A 52 1.01 -11.24 -12.13
CA LEU A 52 0.84 -10.90 -10.72
C LEU A 52 -0.19 -9.78 -10.50
N MET A 53 -0.85 -9.32 -11.57
CA MET A 53 -1.88 -8.30 -11.50
C MET A 53 -3.12 -8.86 -10.79
N ASN A 54 -3.31 -8.47 -9.53
CA ASN A 54 -4.55 -8.73 -8.80
C ASN A 54 -5.41 -7.48 -8.76
N ASN A 55 -6.37 -7.37 -9.68
CA ASN A 55 -7.31 -6.26 -9.74
C ASN A 55 -8.45 -6.34 -8.71
N THR A 56 -8.55 -7.42 -7.93
CA THR A 56 -9.67 -7.59 -6.99
C THR A 56 -9.38 -7.06 -5.60
N PHE A 57 -8.11 -6.82 -5.25
CA PHE A 57 -7.69 -6.34 -3.94
C PHE A 57 -8.32 -4.99 -3.57
N VAL A 58 -8.90 -4.92 -2.37
CA VAL A 58 -9.45 -3.70 -1.80
C VAL A 58 -8.33 -2.93 -1.10
N ILE A 59 -8.02 -1.76 -1.63
CA ILE A 59 -6.97 -0.89 -1.12
C ILE A 59 -7.42 -0.29 0.23
N PRO A 60 -6.57 -0.35 1.28
CA PRO A 60 -6.88 0.31 2.54
C PRO A 60 -7.02 1.84 2.39
N GLN A 61 -7.96 2.45 3.12
CA GLN A 61 -8.25 3.89 3.03
C GLN A 61 -7.02 4.82 3.10
N PRO A 62 -6.00 4.58 3.96
CA PRO A 62 -4.81 5.43 4.00
C PRO A 62 -4.02 5.47 2.69
N MET A 63 -4.12 4.42 1.86
CA MET A 63 -3.39 4.29 0.59
C MET A 63 -4.17 4.79 -0.63
N GLU A 64 -5.50 4.86 -0.54
CA GLU A 64 -6.37 5.19 -1.68
C GLU A 64 -6.08 6.59 -2.23
N LYS A 65 -6.00 7.60 -1.34
CA LYS A 65 -5.73 8.99 -1.75
C LYS A 65 -4.36 9.15 -2.43
N PRO A 66 -3.25 8.62 -1.89
CA PRO A 66 -1.94 8.59 -2.55
C PRO A 66 -1.97 8.03 -3.97
N LEU A 67 -2.58 6.85 -4.14
CA LEU A 67 -2.61 6.15 -5.42
C LEU A 67 -3.39 6.98 -6.44
N ARG A 68 -4.55 7.52 -6.05
CA ARG A 68 -5.34 8.40 -6.90
C ARG A 68 -4.59 9.66 -7.31
N LEU A 69 -3.86 10.29 -6.39
CA LEU A 69 -3.07 11.48 -6.69
C LEU A 69 -1.93 11.17 -7.66
N PHE A 70 -1.30 10.00 -7.51
CA PHE A 70 -0.26 9.55 -8.43
C PHE A 70 -0.83 9.25 -9.82
N GLU A 71 -1.99 8.60 -9.92
CA GLU A 71 -2.66 8.37 -11.21
C GLU A 71 -3.00 9.69 -11.92
N GLU A 72 -3.51 10.69 -11.19
CA GLU A 72 -3.79 12.02 -11.76
C GLU A 72 -2.52 12.68 -12.30
N PHE A 73 -1.44 12.67 -11.51
CA PHE A 73 -0.13 13.17 -11.90
C PHE A 73 0.40 12.46 -13.16
N TYR A 74 0.37 11.12 -13.15
CA TYR A 74 0.90 10.31 -14.23
C TYR A 74 0.10 10.50 -15.53
N ASN A 75 -1.23 10.56 -15.44
CA ASN A 75 -2.10 10.78 -16.60
C ASN A 75 -1.92 12.17 -17.23
N LYS A 76 -1.65 13.21 -16.42
CA LYS A 76 -1.31 14.56 -16.92
C LYS A 76 -0.03 14.54 -17.76
N GLN A 77 0.95 13.72 -17.38
CA GLN A 77 2.26 13.68 -18.04
C GLN A 77 2.33 12.68 -19.20
N TYR A 78 1.62 11.55 -19.09
CA TYR A 78 1.66 10.44 -20.06
C TYR A 78 0.26 10.04 -20.50
N ASN A 79 -0.31 10.83 -21.43
CA ASN A 79 -1.63 10.57 -21.95
C ASN A 79 -1.67 9.24 -22.75
N GLY A 80 -2.72 8.45 -22.56
CA GLY A 80 -2.93 7.16 -23.26
C GLY A 80 -2.22 5.95 -22.65
N ARG A 81 -1.53 6.09 -21.51
CA ARG A 81 -0.97 4.94 -20.76
C ARG A 81 -1.84 4.63 -19.55
N LYS A 82 -2.07 3.33 -19.31
CA LYS A 82 -2.81 2.85 -18.14
C LYS A 82 -1.83 2.26 -17.12
N LEU A 83 -1.96 2.69 -15.86
CA LEU A 83 -1.23 2.10 -14.74
C LEU A 83 -1.92 0.84 -14.24
N PHE A 84 -1.11 -0.12 -13.81
CA PHE A 84 -1.56 -1.33 -13.11
C PHE A 84 -0.76 -1.45 -11.81
N TRP A 85 -1.46 -1.70 -10.72
CA TRP A 85 -0.86 -1.79 -9.40
C TRP A 85 -0.58 -3.26 -9.04
N ILE A 86 0.62 -3.51 -8.49
CA ILE A 86 1.07 -4.86 -8.13
C ILE A 86 1.26 -4.90 -6.61
N TYR A 87 0.16 -5.10 -5.88
CA TYR A 87 0.14 -4.98 -4.43
C TYR A 87 0.89 -6.11 -3.71
N ASN A 88 0.92 -7.31 -4.29
CA ASN A 88 1.60 -8.47 -3.71
C ASN A 88 3.13 -8.34 -3.67
N LEU A 89 3.72 -7.43 -4.47
CA LEU A 89 5.15 -7.10 -4.44
C LEU A 89 5.42 -5.75 -3.75
N SER A 90 4.37 -5.05 -3.32
CA SER A 90 4.47 -3.75 -2.69
C SER A 90 4.61 -3.91 -1.17
N ASN A 91 5.47 -3.09 -0.56
CA ASN A 91 5.68 -3.06 0.89
C ASN A 91 5.28 -1.70 1.46
N GLY A 92 4.96 -1.67 2.76
CA GLY A 92 4.70 -0.44 3.50
C GLY A 92 5.39 -0.47 4.87
N GLU A 93 5.66 0.72 5.41
CA GLU A 93 6.10 0.90 6.79
C GLU A 93 4.94 1.42 7.62
N LEU A 94 4.61 0.69 8.68
CA LEU A 94 3.59 1.07 9.65
C LEU A 94 4.24 1.56 10.93
N ARG A 95 3.71 2.68 11.45
CA ARG A 95 3.91 3.05 12.84
C ARG A 95 2.82 2.42 13.69
N ILE A 96 3.20 1.53 14.57
CA ILE A 96 2.32 0.87 15.52
C ILE A 96 2.57 1.47 16.90
N SER A 97 1.57 2.16 17.44
CA SER A 97 1.64 2.74 18.78
C SER A 97 0.88 1.85 19.75
N ILE A 98 1.62 1.20 20.66
CA ILE A 98 1.08 0.34 21.72
C ILE A 98 1.49 0.97 23.05
N LEU A 99 0.49 1.42 23.81
CA LEU A 99 0.68 2.16 25.07
C LEU A 99 1.62 3.37 24.83
N ASP A 100 2.73 3.44 25.56
CA ASP A 100 3.71 4.53 25.48
C ASP A 100 4.85 4.26 24.49
N ARG A 101 4.82 3.13 23.76
CA ARG A 101 5.87 2.75 22.81
C ARG A 101 5.36 2.78 21.39
N SER A 102 6.17 3.36 20.51
CA SER A 102 5.93 3.34 19.06
C SER A 102 6.96 2.46 18.39
N TYR A 103 6.49 1.55 17.55
CA TYR A 103 7.29 0.63 16.76
C TYR A 103 7.11 0.98 15.27
N PHE A 104 8.17 0.88 14.49
CA PHE A 104 8.12 0.98 13.04
C PHE A 104 8.32 -0.42 12.47
N VAL A 105 7.37 -0.87 11.66
CA VAL A 105 7.35 -2.23 11.12
C VAL A 105 7.16 -2.16 9.63
N THR A 106 8.13 -2.69 8.89
CA THR A 106 8.03 -2.88 7.44
C THR A 106 7.38 -4.22 7.16
N MET A 107 6.33 -4.21 6.35
CA MET A 107 5.58 -5.42 6.00
C MET A 107 5.00 -5.33 4.58
N GLY A 108 4.56 -6.47 4.05
CA GLY A 108 3.88 -6.51 2.76
C GLY A 108 2.55 -5.76 2.79
N THR A 109 2.11 -5.23 1.64
CA THR A 109 0.85 -4.48 1.54
C THR A 109 -0.36 -5.30 1.98
N TYR A 110 -0.37 -6.60 1.69
CA TYR A 110 -1.43 -7.52 2.12
C TYR A 110 -1.45 -7.68 3.65
N GLN A 111 -0.29 -7.84 4.29
CA GLN A 111 -0.20 -7.92 5.75
C GLN A 111 -0.69 -6.63 6.40
N MET A 112 -0.27 -5.49 5.86
CA MET A 112 -0.72 -4.18 6.31
C MET A 112 -2.24 -4.02 6.17
N ALA A 113 -2.82 -4.43 5.04
CA ALA A 113 -4.26 -4.35 4.82
C ALA A 113 -5.04 -5.19 5.85
N ILE A 114 -4.55 -6.40 6.15
CA ILE A 114 -5.15 -7.27 7.17
C ILE A 114 -5.06 -6.61 8.54
N LEU A 115 -3.89 -6.11 8.96
CA LEU A 115 -3.73 -5.45 10.26
C LEU A 115 -4.61 -4.20 10.42
N LEU A 116 -4.79 -3.43 9.34
CA LEU A 116 -5.63 -2.24 9.38
C LEU A 116 -7.11 -2.55 9.65
N LEU A 117 -7.61 -3.75 9.33
CA LEU A 117 -8.97 -4.16 9.69
C LEU A 117 -9.14 -4.27 11.22
N PHE A 118 -8.09 -4.68 11.93
CA PHE A 118 -8.12 -4.84 13.39
C PHE A 118 -8.14 -3.50 14.15
N ASN A 119 -7.95 -2.37 13.45
CA ASN A 119 -8.20 -1.06 14.06
C ASN A 119 -9.70 -0.80 14.29
N GLN A 120 -10.58 -1.50 13.58
CA GLN A 120 -12.05 -1.36 13.67
C GLN A 120 -12.73 -2.57 14.30
N HIS A 121 -12.06 -3.73 14.29
CA HIS A 121 -12.60 -5.00 14.77
C HIS A 121 -11.61 -5.68 15.74
N GLN A 122 -12.10 -6.18 16.87
CA GLN A 122 -11.25 -6.91 17.83
C GLN A 122 -11.03 -8.37 17.43
N HIS A 123 -12.05 -8.99 16.82
CA HIS A 123 -12.02 -10.38 16.37
C HIS A 123 -12.54 -10.43 14.92
N LEU A 124 -11.85 -11.17 14.07
CA LEU A 124 -12.22 -11.38 12.67
C LEU A 124 -11.95 -12.83 12.27
N LYS A 125 -12.91 -13.44 11.57
CA LYS A 125 -12.73 -14.75 10.94
C LYS A 125 -12.01 -14.58 9.60
N LEU A 126 -11.32 -15.63 9.15
CA LEU A 126 -10.61 -15.63 7.87
C LEU A 126 -11.53 -15.27 6.69
N ASN A 127 -12.77 -15.75 6.69
CA ASN A 127 -13.75 -15.42 5.64
C ASN A 127 -14.11 -13.92 5.62
N GLU A 128 -14.20 -13.27 6.79
CA GLU A 128 -14.49 -11.84 6.88
C GLU A 128 -13.31 -11.01 6.35
N ILE A 129 -12.08 -11.46 6.61
CA ILE A 129 -10.86 -10.86 6.07
C ILE A 129 -10.83 -11.01 4.54
N GLU A 130 -11.18 -12.18 4.00
CA GLU A 130 -11.29 -12.40 2.55
C GLU A 130 -12.35 -11.49 1.93
N GLU A 131 -13.52 -11.35 2.56
CA GLU A 131 -14.58 -10.50 2.06
C GLU A 131 -14.19 -9.01 2.03
N ALA A 132 -13.50 -8.54 3.08
CA ALA A 132 -13.10 -7.16 3.24
C ALA A 132 -11.91 -6.77 2.35
N THR A 133 -10.91 -7.66 2.20
CA THR A 133 -9.68 -7.36 1.44
C THR A 133 -9.71 -7.87 0.00
N LYS A 134 -10.57 -8.85 -0.30
CA LYS A 134 -10.62 -9.59 -1.57
C LYS A 134 -9.29 -10.26 -1.94
N ILE A 135 -8.44 -10.55 -0.94
CA ILE A 135 -7.27 -11.39 -1.10
C ILE A 135 -7.73 -12.85 -1.08
N ASN A 136 -7.18 -13.70 -1.94
CA ASN A 136 -7.51 -15.13 -1.95
C ASN A 136 -7.19 -15.78 -0.59
N MET A 137 -8.07 -16.66 -0.10
CA MET A 137 -7.89 -17.39 1.16
C MET A 137 -6.50 -18.03 1.33
N LYS A 138 -5.95 -18.70 0.31
CA LYS A 138 -4.62 -19.34 0.39
C LYS A 138 -3.49 -18.34 0.60
N GLU A 139 -3.67 -17.13 0.08
CA GLU A 139 -2.71 -16.05 0.27
C GLU A 139 -2.89 -15.43 1.66
N ILE A 140 -4.12 -15.23 2.13
CA ILE A 140 -4.41 -14.76 3.49
C ILE A 140 -3.76 -15.68 4.53
N GLU A 141 -3.91 -17.00 4.40
CA GLU A 141 -3.29 -17.97 5.32
C GLU A 141 -1.76 -17.78 5.39
N LYS A 142 -1.10 -17.59 4.25
CA LYS A 142 0.35 -17.32 4.21
C LYS A 142 0.73 -16.00 4.85
N GLN A 143 -0.07 -14.96 4.63
CA GLN A 143 0.23 -13.61 5.13
C GLN A 143 -0.06 -13.47 6.63
N ILE A 144 -1.01 -14.23 7.19
CA ILE A 144 -1.37 -14.20 8.61
C ILE A 144 -0.37 -14.96 9.48
N LEU A 145 0.19 -16.08 9.01
CA LEU A 145 1.18 -16.86 9.77
C LEU A 145 2.29 -16.01 10.41
N PRO A 146 3.04 -15.16 9.67
CA PRO A 146 4.07 -14.31 10.26
C PRO A 146 3.49 -13.25 11.22
N LEU A 147 2.24 -12.80 11.04
CA LEU A 147 1.60 -11.88 11.98
C LEU A 147 1.31 -12.56 13.31
N ILE A 148 0.93 -13.83 13.30
CA ILE A 148 0.73 -14.63 14.51
C ILE A 148 2.07 -14.96 15.19
N GLU A 149 3.07 -15.40 14.42
CA GLU A 149 4.40 -15.74 14.96
C GLU A 149 5.07 -14.54 15.64
N ASN A 150 4.94 -13.35 15.07
CA ASN A 150 5.46 -12.11 15.65
C ASN A 150 4.52 -11.48 16.71
N LYS A 151 3.42 -12.17 17.06
CA LYS A 151 2.45 -11.75 18.09
C LYS A 151 1.75 -10.42 17.80
N PHE A 152 1.61 -10.06 16.52
CA PHE A 152 0.71 -8.97 16.12
C PHE A 152 -0.75 -9.40 16.22
N LEU A 153 -1.04 -10.67 15.93
CA LEU A 153 -2.37 -11.27 16.03
C LEU A 153 -2.32 -12.52 16.92
N ILE A 154 -3.44 -12.84 17.54
CA ILE A 154 -3.62 -14.07 18.33
C ILE A 154 -4.68 -14.91 17.62
N SER A 155 -4.37 -16.18 17.39
CA SER A 155 -5.36 -17.14 16.89
C SER A 155 -6.17 -17.66 18.07
N GLU A 156 -7.47 -17.41 18.07
CA GLU A 156 -8.41 -18.12 18.92
C GLU A 156 -8.89 -19.38 18.19
N SER A 157 -8.98 -20.49 18.93
CA SER A 157 -9.38 -21.81 18.42
C SER A 157 -10.88 -21.98 18.41
#